data_AF-A0A2D6NYB0-F1
#
_entry.id   AF-A0A2D6NYB0-F1
#
_cell.length_a   1.000
_cell.length_b   1.000
_cell.length_c   1.000
_cell.angle_alpha   90.00
_cell.angle_beta   90.00
_cell.angle_gamma   90.00
#
_symmetry.space_group_name_H-M   'P 1'
#
loop_
_entity.id
_entity.type
_entity.pdbx_description
1 polymer ?
#
loop_
_entity_poly.entity_id
_entity_poly.type
_entity_poly.pdbx_seq_one_letter_code
_entity_poly.pdbx_strand_id
1 'polypeptide(L)'
;MWEEFLQKHYKKLLVVPILLLIFGLVVVGSFYAKTGDLFDRDVSLKGGISATIYEKDVDIDKLKEDLENRLGTEVIARNLRDVASNTNMGVVIEVAETGISKDIEAGIQESLGLELNKNNFSIEEVGSSLGETFYKDLMKAVLIAFILMAIVVAIAFRNFVPSAAVVLSAFLDILIPLSIINLLGIKLNIAGIAAFLLIIGYSVDTDILLAVKVLKRKEGGNIYQRIVDAAKTGLTMTTTTGVALTVAYFVTSSFVLKQMFLIIILALLTDIITTYFMNSGIFIWYNKRKEKGNEEAFWG
;
A
#
# COMPACT_ATOMS: atom_id res chain seq x y z
N MET A 1 -27.06 -17.34 -6.77
CA MET A 1 -26.95 -15.89 -6.47
C MET A 1 -25.68 -15.25 -7.04
N TRP A 2 -24.46 -15.53 -6.55
CA TRP A 2 -23.24 -14.86 -7.09
C TRP A 2 -22.85 -15.30 -8.51
N GLU A 3 -23.03 -16.59 -8.83
CA GLU A 3 -22.80 -17.12 -10.19
C GLU A 3 -23.67 -16.45 -11.25
N GLU A 4 -24.98 -16.36 -10.99
CA GLU A 4 -25.95 -15.72 -11.88
C GLU A 4 -25.67 -14.23 -12.05
N PHE A 5 -25.21 -13.56 -10.98
CA PHE A 5 -24.80 -12.17 -11.02
C PHE A 5 -23.58 -11.97 -11.94
N LEU A 6 -22.54 -12.79 -11.78
CA LEU A 6 -21.36 -12.76 -12.67
C LEU A 6 -21.77 -13.01 -14.13
N GLN A 7 -22.62 -14.01 -14.39
CA GLN A 7 -23.08 -14.33 -15.73
C GLN A 7 -23.76 -13.15 -16.42
N LYS A 8 -24.58 -12.40 -15.68
CA LYS A 8 -25.35 -11.27 -16.21
C LYS A 8 -24.55 -9.96 -16.27
N HIS A 9 -23.57 -9.77 -15.38
CA HIS A 9 -22.97 -8.47 -15.11
C HIS A 9 -21.44 -8.40 -15.20
N TYR A 10 -20.72 -9.46 -15.60
CA TYR A 10 -19.24 -9.44 -15.61
C TYR A 10 -18.60 -8.24 -16.34
N LYS A 11 -19.20 -7.73 -17.42
CA LYS A 11 -18.69 -6.53 -18.11
C LYS A 11 -18.89 -5.24 -17.31
N LYS A 12 -19.98 -5.15 -16.55
CA LYS A 12 -20.26 -3.99 -15.70
C LYS A 12 -19.32 -3.96 -14.49
N LEU A 13 -18.85 -5.11 -14.03
CA LEU A 13 -17.88 -5.19 -12.93
C LEU A 13 -16.52 -4.57 -13.28
N LEU A 14 -16.13 -4.59 -14.56
CA LEU A 14 -14.89 -3.94 -15.02
C LEU A 14 -14.90 -2.41 -14.85
N VAL A 15 -16.07 -1.79 -14.68
CA VAL A 15 -16.16 -0.34 -14.49
C VAL A 15 -15.50 0.10 -13.19
N VAL A 16 -15.62 -0.69 -12.11
CA VAL A 16 -15.08 -0.30 -10.79
C VAL A 16 -13.55 -0.24 -10.81
N PRO A 17 -12.80 -1.28 -11.26
CA PRO A 17 -11.35 -1.20 -11.39
C PRO A 17 -10.87 -0.10 -12.35
N ILE A 18 -11.61 0.19 -13.42
CA ILE A 18 -11.27 1.28 -14.35
C ILE A 18 -11.40 2.64 -13.65
N LEU A 19 -12.47 2.85 -12.87
CA LEU A 19 -12.63 4.07 -12.08
C LEU A 19 -11.54 4.21 -11.03
N LEU A 20 -11.14 3.11 -10.37
CA LEU A 20 -10.01 3.11 -9.45
C LEU A 20 -8.71 3.47 -10.17
N LEU A 21 -8.45 2.90 -11.35
CA LEU A 21 -7.27 3.24 -12.16
C LEU A 21 -7.21 4.74 -12.46
N ILE A 22 -8.32 5.31 -12.94
CA ILE A 22 -8.41 6.74 -13.25
C ILE A 22 -8.21 7.56 -11.99
N PHE A 23 -8.88 7.21 -10.90
CA PHE A 23 -8.74 7.88 -9.61
C PHE A 23 -7.28 7.88 -9.14
N GLY A 24 -6.63 6.73 -9.14
CA GLY A 24 -5.24 6.61 -8.69
C GLY A 24 -4.27 7.40 -9.55
N LEU A 25 -4.41 7.34 -10.88
CA LEU A 25 -3.58 8.12 -11.81
C LEU A 25 -3.78 9.62 -11.64
N VAL A 26 -5.02 10.08 -11.45
CA VAL A 26 -5.32 11.50 -11.21
C VAL A 26 -4.71 11.96 -9.90
N VAL A 27 -4.87 11.20 -8.82
CA VAL A 27 -4.35 11.56 -7.50
C VAL A 27 -2.82 11.61 -7.52
N VAL A 28 -2.15 10.53 -7.93
CA VAL A 28 -0.68 10.48 -7.99
C VAL A 28 -0.13 11.50 -9.00
N GLY A 29 -0.76 11.65 -10.16
CA GLY A 29 -0.35 12.65 -11.15
C GLY A 29 -0.51 14.09 -10.65
N SER A 30 -1.60 14.39 -9.95
CA SER A 30 -1.81 15.71 -9.34
C SER A 30 -0.83 15.98 -8.19
N PHE A 31 -0.46 14.94 -7.45
CA PHE A 31 0.53 15.01 -6.39
C PHE A 31 1.92 15.29 -6.98
N TYR A 32 2.33 14.51 -7.98
CA TYR A 32 3.59 14.70 -8.72
C TYR A 32 3.70 16.10 -9.34
N ALA A 33 2.61 16.61 -9.91
CA ALA A 33 2.59 17.97 -10.47
C ALA A 33 2.81 19.07 -9.42
N LYS A 34 2.49 18.82 -8.14
CA LYS A 34 2.66 19.78 -7.04
C LYS A 34 4.00 19.65 -6.33
N THR A 35 4.45 18.43 -6.07
CA THR A 35 5.62 18.15 -5.22
C THR A 35 6.87 17.77 -6.01
N GLY A 36 6.73 17.38 -7.27
CA GLY A 36 7.80 16.79 -8.08
C GLY A 36 8.14 15.35 -7.70
N ASP A 37 7.36 14.73 -6.81
CA ASP A 37 7.58 13.38 -6.30
C ASP A 37 6.29 12.54 -6.31
N LEU A 38 6.40 11.22 -6.29
CA LEU A 38 5.23 10.33 -6.33
C LEU A 38 4.48 10.26 -4.99
N PHE A 39 5.18 10.58 -3.90
CA PHE A 39 4.68 10.58 -2.53
C PHE A 39 5.58 11.43 -1.63
N ASP A 40 5.08 11.86 -0.49
CA ASP A 40 5.93 12.54 0.49
C ASP A 40 6.82 11.53 1.20
N ARG A 41 8.13 11.81 1.25
CA ARG A 41 9.11 10.97 1.94
C ARG A 41 9.34 11.46 3.36
N ASP A 42 9.39 10.51 4.28
CA ASP A 42 9.76 10.70 5.69
C ASP A 42 11.28 10.89 5.85
N VAL A 43 11.70 11.37 7.03
CA VAL A 43 13.11 11.53 7.43
C VAL A 43 13.90 10.22 7.33
N SER A 44 13.29 9.06 7.51
CA SER A 44 13.94 7.77 7.24
C SER A 44 14.41 7.58 5.78
N LEU A 45 13.80 8.30 4.82
CA LEU A 45 14.15 8.25 3.39
C LEU A 45 14.91 9.49 2.91
N LYS A 46 14.77 10.65 3.57
CA LYS A 46 15.51 11.89 3.25
C LYS A 46 16.81 12.02 4.05
N GLY A 47 16.88 11.36 5.20
CA GLY A 47 17.78 11.64 6.31
C GLY A 47 17.37 12.85 7.13
N GLY A 48 17.86 12.91 8.36
CA GLY A 48 17.47 13.83 9.41
C GLY A 48 17.12 13.09 10.70
N ILE A 49 16.46 13.78 11.60
CA ILE A 49 15.99 13.27 12.89
C ILE A 49 14.46 13.27 12.91
N SER A 50 13.88 12.16 13.35
CA SER A 50 12.46 12.00 13.66
C SER A 50 12.29 11.79 15.15
N ALA A 51 11.59 12.68 15.84
CA ALA A 51 11.21 12.50 17.24
C ALA A 51 9.68 12.38 17.33
N THR A 52 9.21 11.24 17.81
CA THR A 52 7.79 10.94 18.03
C THR A 52 7.48 11.03 19.52
N ILE A 53 6.52 11.87 19.87
CA ILE A 53 6.03 12.08 21.23
C ILE A 53 4.62 11.52 21.28
N TYR A 54 4.35 10.51 22.11
CA TYR A 54 3.04 9.85 22.21
C TYR A 54 2.13 10.50 23.27
N GLU A 55 2.09 11.84 23.28
CA GLU A 55 1.28 12.63 24.22
C GLU A 55 0.20 13.42 23.48
N LYS A 56 -1.03 13.40 24.01
CA LYS A 56 -2.21 13.85 23.24
C LYS A 56 -2.41 15.36 23.27
N ASP A 57 -2.04 15.98 24.38
CA ASP A 57 -2.26 17.41 24.67
C ASP A 57 -0.96 18.20 24.53
N VAL A 58 -0.38 18.17 23.33
CA VAL A 58 0.81 18.95 22.99
C VAL A 58 0.42 20.13 22.10
N ASP A 59 0.78 21.34 22.52
CA ASP A 59 0.69 22.54 21.70
C ASP A 59 1.82 22.54 20.67
N ILE A 60 1.50 22.13 19.45
CA ILE A 60 2.49 21.93 18.37
C ILE A 60 3.15 23.22 17.96
N ASP A 61 2.39 24.30 17.87
CA ASP A 61 2.92 25.57 17.36
C ASP A 61 3.93 26.15 18.36
N LYS A 62 3.62 26.07 19.67
CA LYS A 62 4.59 26.44 20.71
C LYS A 62 5.80 25.53 20.74
N LEU A 63 5.60 24.21 20.74
CA LEU A 63 6.71 23.26 20.75
C LEU A 63 7.62 23.45 19.53
N LYS A 64 7.04 23.71 18.36
CA LYS A 64 7.79 24.03 17.15
C LYS A 64 8.60 25.31 17.34
N GLU A 65 7.97 26.41 17.75
CA GLU A 65 8.63 27.71 17.93
C GLU A 65 9.76 27.64 18.96
N ASP A 66 9.54 26.95 20.08
CA ASP A 66 10.54 26.75 21.13
C ASP A 66 11.75 25.95 20.61
N LEU A 67 11.50 24.89 19.83
CA LEU A 67 12.57 24.08 19.23
C LEU A 67 13.31 24.84 18.12
N GLU A 68 12.62 25.60 17.26
CA GLU A 68 13.27 26.42 16.22
C GLU A 68 14.16 27.50 16.84
N ASN A 69 13.68 28.20 17.88
CA ASN A 69 14.44 29.21 18.60
C ASN A 69 15.68 28.63 19.31
N ARG A 70 15.56 27.42 19.85
CA ARG A 70 16.64 26.75 20.57
C ARG A 70 17.69 26.14 19.65
N LEU A 71 17.26 25.49 18.59
CA LEU A 71 18.13 24.72 17.69
C LEU A 71 18.68 25.59 16.55
N GLY A 72 18.04 26.72 16.23
CA GLY A 72 18.45 27.60 15.14
C GLY A 72 18.27 26.98 13.75
N THR A 73 17.41 25.97 13.63
CA THR A 73 17.16 25.17 12.42
C THR A 73 15.67 25.04 12.19
N GLU A 74 15.26 24.77 10.95
CA GLU A 74 13.85 24.60 10.61
C GLU A 74 13.31 23.29 11.19
N VAL A 75 12.19 23.38 11.92
CA VAL A 75 11.55 22.23 12.57
C VAL A 75 10.19 21.99 11.95
N ILE A 76 9.98 20.78 11.43
CA ILE A 76 8.68 20.38 10.91
C ILE A 76 7.95 19.60 12.01
N ALA A 77 6.96 20.25 12.62
CA ALA A 77 6.11 19.63 13.63
C ALA A 77 4.73 19.28 13.06
N ARG A 78 4.25 18.06 13.34
CA ARG A 78 2.97 17.57 12.80
C ARG A 78 2.20 16.75 13.82
N ASN A 79 0.88 16.90 13.82
CA ASN A 79 -0.01 16.04 14.60
C ASN A 79 0.08 14.60 14.11
N LEU A 80 0.24 13.69 15.06
CA LEU A 80 0.11 12.26 14.81
C LEU A 80 -1.34 11.86 15.02
N ARG A 81 -2.11 11.73 13.94
CA ARG A 81 -3.52 11.29 14.04
C ARG A 81 -3.65 9.82 13.72
N ASP A 82 -4.40 9.10 14.57
CA ASP A 82 -4.85 7.76 14.24
C ASP A 82 -5.89 7.86 13.13
N VAL A 83 -5.68 7.16 12.02
CA VAL A 83 -6.59 7.20 10.86
C VAL A 83 -7.92 6.50 11.18
N ALA A 84 -7.91 5.47 12.02
CA ALA A 84 -9.10 4.69 12.36
C ALA A 84 -9.96 5.38 13.42
N SER A 85 -9.36 5.90 14.50
CA SER A 85 -10.10 6.54 15.59
C SER A 85 -10.24 8.06 15.45
N ASN A 86 -9.54 8.68 14.48
CA ASN A 86 -9.45 10.13 14.32
C ASN A 86 -9.04 10.87 15.61
N THR A 87 -8.28 10.19 16.47
CA THR A 87 -7.78 10.75 17.73
C THR A 87 -6.34 11.20 17.56
N ASN A 88 -5.97 12.28 18.25
CA ASN A 88 -4.56 12.63 18.38
C ASN A 88 -3.83 11.53 19.17
N MET A 89 -2.77 11.00 18.59
CA MET A 89 -1.88 10.01 19.18
C MET A 89 -0.60 10.64 19.71
N GLY A 90 -0.29 11.87 19.30
CA GLY A 90 1.02 12.43 19.55
C GLY A 90 1.41 13.57 18.61
N VAL A 91 2.70 13.89 18.64
CA VAL A 91 3.35 14.84 17.75
C VAL A 91 4.59 14.19 17.18
N VAL A 92 4.82 14.39 15.89
CA VAL A 92 6.08 14.04 15.22
C VAL A 92 6.81 15.33 14.89
N ILE A 93 8.05 15.40 15.36
CA ILE A 93 9.01 16.46 15.08
C ILE A 93 10.05 15.90 14.11
N GLU A 94 10.25 16.59 13.00
CA GLU A 94 11.27 16.25 12.01
C GLU A 94 12.23 17.42 11.83
N VAL A 95 13.52 17.10 11.83
CA VAL A 95 14.60 18.07 11.62
C VAL A 95 15.55 17.50 10.56
N ALA A 96 15.91 18.30 9.56
CA ALA A 96 16.78 17.83 8.48
C ALA A 96 18.25 17.65 8.94
N GLU A 97 18.66 18.40 9.96
CA GLU A 97 19.99 18.37 10.54
C GLU A 97 20.21 17.13 11.42
N THR A 98 21.42 16.58 11.34
CA THR A 98 21.85 15.40 12.10
C THR A 98 22.92 15.80 13.12
N GLY A 99 23.07 15.03 14.20
CA GLY A 99 24.03 15.26 15.28
C GLY A 99 23.46 16.01 16.47
N ILE A 100 22.21 16.45 16.40
CA ILE A 100 21.51 17.25 17.42
C ILE A 100 20.37 16.47 18.11
N SER A 101 20.36 15.14 18.03
CA SER A 101 19.29 14.30 18.59
C SER A 101 19.14 14.48 20.10
N LYS A 102 20.24 14.60 20.83
CA LYS A 102 20.23 14.89 22.28
C LYS A 102 19.68 16.27 22.61
N ASP A 103 19.97 17.27 21.77
CA ASP A 103 19.49 18.64 21.98
C ASP A 103 17.99 18.75 21.70
N ILE A 104 17.49 18.00 20.70
CA ILE A 104 16.05 17.84 20.44
C ILE A 104 15.37 17.15 21.64
N GLU A 105 15.92 16.05 22.14
CA GLU A 105 15.37 15.34 23.29
C GLU A 105 15.29 16.24 24.53
N ALA A 106 16.38 16.95 24.86
CA ALA A 106 16.42 17.91 25.95
C ALA A 106 15.45 19.09 25.74
N GLY A 107 15.34 19.57 24.51
CA GLY A 107 14.38 20.61 24.10
C GLY A 107 12.94 20.21 24.35
N ILE A 108 12.59 18.97 23.99
CA ILE A 108 11.25 18.42 24.20
C ILE A 108 10.97 18.24 25.69
N GLN A 109 11.92 17.72 26.48
CA GLN A 109 11.77 17.56 27.93
C GLN A 109 11.50 18.89 28.63
N GLU A 110 12.25 19.93 28.27
CA GLU A 110 12.13 21.25 28.90
C GLU A 110 10.82 21.95 28.50
N SER A 111 10.47 21.90 27.21
CA SER A 111 9.26 22.56 26.70
C SER A 111 7.97 21.91 27.22
N LEU A 112 7.96 20.58 27.37
CA LEU A 112 6.79 19.85 27.85
C LEU A 112 6.78 19.61 29.36
N GLY A 113 7.92 19.76 30.04
CA GLY A 113 8.04 19.44 31.47
C GLY A 113 7.81 17.96 31.79
N LEU A 114 8.10 17.06 30.84
CA LEU A 114 7.84 15.62 30.95
C LEU A 114 9.13 14.81 30.93
N GLU A 115 9.17 13.73 31.71
CA GLU A 115 10.23 12.72 31.59
C GLU A 115 9.94 11.80 30.40
N LEU A 116 10.82 11.85 29.40
CA LEU A 116 10.75 10.99 28.24
C LEU A 116 11.27 9.60 28.58
N ASN A 117 10.54 8.59 28.14
CA ASN A 117 10.86 7.18 28.28
C ASN A 117 10.40 6.41 27.04
N LYS A 118 10.74 5.13 26.96
CA LYS A 118 10.45 4.28 25.78
C LYS A 118 8.97 4.14 25.43
N ASN A 119 8.05 4.46 26.34
CA ASN A 119 6.61 4.34 26.11
C ASN A 119 5.99 5.64 25.58
N ASN A 120 6.54 6.81 25.94
CA ASN A 120 5.99 8.11 25.55
C ASN A 120 6.86 8.85 24.51
N PHE A 121 8.06 8.34 24.20
CA PHE A 121 9.00 8.98 23.29
C PHE A 121 9.79 7.97 22.45
N SER A 122 10.04 8.33 21.20
CA SER A 122 10.94 7.62 20.30
C SER A 122 11.69 8.61 19.43
N ILE A 123 13.02 8.51 19.37
CA ILE A 123 13.84 9.34 18.48
C ILE A 123 14.64 8.43 17.55
N GLU A 124 14.65 8.79 16.27
CA GLU A 124 15.37 8.12 15.21
C GLU A 124 16.22 9.15 14.46
N GLU A 125 17.48 8.81 14.18
CA GLU A 125 18.39 9.66 13.44
C GLU A 125 18.99 8.87 12.28
N VAL A 126 18.87 9.43 11.08
CA VAL A 126 19.36 8.81 9.84
C VAL A 126 20.21 9.83 9.09
N GLY A 127 21.46 9.50 8.79
CA GLY A 127 22.31 10.38 7.97
C GLY A 127 21.73 10.60 6.57
N SER A 128 21.81 11.83 6.04
CA SER A 128 21.26 12.20 4.71
C SER A 128 21.74 11.29 3.57
N SER A 129 23.03 10.93 3.57
CA SER A 129 23.60 9.99 2.59
C SER A 129 22.99 8.59 2.70
N LEU A 130 22.73 8.13 3.93
CA LEU A 130 22.16 6.82 4.19
C LEU A 130 20.67 6.78 3.80
N GLY A 131 19.90 7.80 4.17
CA GLY A 131 18.48 7.91 3.79
C GLY A 131 18.29 7.91 2.27
N GLU A 132 19.05 8.75 1.56
CA GLU A 132 18.99 8.83 0.09
C GLU A 132 19.42 7.51 -0.58
N THR A 133 20.38 6.79 0.00
CA THR A 133 20.80 5.46 -0.46
C THR A 133 19.68 4.44 -0.25
N PHE A 134 19.07 4.40 0.94
CA PHE A 134 17.93 3.53 1.23
C PHE A 134 16.76 3.79 0.31
N TYR A 135 16.42 5.06 0.07
CA TYR A 135 15.37 5.42 -0.87
C TYR A 135 15.65 4.86 -2.26
N LYS A 136 16.84 5.09 -2.81
CA LYS A 136 17.23 4.58 -4.14
C LYS A 136 17.18 3.07 -4.21
N ASP A 137 17.69 2.38 -3.19
CA ASP A 137 17.76 0.92 -3.20
C ASP A 137 16.38 0.28 -3.00
N LEU A 138 15.51 0.88 -2.19
CA LEU A 138 14.12 0.45 -2.05
C LEU A 138 13.33 0.66 -3.35
N MET A 139 13.50 1.80 -4.03
CA MET A 139 12.85 2.03 -5.34
C MET A 139 13.34 1.04 -6.40
N LYS A 140 14.64 0.75 -6.44
CA LYS A 140 15.18 -0.32 -7.30
C LYS A 140 14.60 -1.68 -6.92
N ALA A 141 14.52 -2.00 -5.64
CA ALA A 141 13.96 -3.26 -5.16
C ALA A 141 12.50 -3.43 -5.60
N VAL A 142 11.68 -2.38 -5.47
CA VAL A 142 10.27 -2.39 -5.94
C VAL A 142 10.20 -2.64 -7.44
N LEU A 143 11.01 -1.92 -8.22
CA LEU A 143 11.03 -2.07 -9.67
C LEU A 143 11.47 -3.48 -10.10
N ILE A 144 12.54 -3.99 -9.50
CA ILE A 144 13.06 -5.34 -9.78
C ILE A 144 12.03 -6.40 -9.36
N ALA A 145 11.44 -6.29 -8.17
CA ALA A 145 10.42 -7.21 -7.70
C ALA A 145 9.21 -7.24 -8.63
N PHE A 146 8.75 -6.08 -9.09
CA PHE A 146 7.63 -5.98 -10.03
C PHE A 146 7.95 -6.62 -11.39
N ILE A 147 9.16 -6.39 -11.92
CA ILE A 147 9.61 -7.01 -13.20
C ILE A 147 9.73 -8.53 -13.06
N LEU A 148 10.38 -9.01 -11.99
CA LEU A 148 10.54 -10.45 -11.74
C LEU A 148 9.19 -11.14 -11.58
N MET A 149 8.27 -10.50 -10.85
CA MET A 149 6.89 -10.95 -10.71
C MET A 149 6.20 -11.06 -12.08
N ALA A 150 6.29 -10.02 -12.92
CA ALA A 150 5.69 -10.05 -14.26
C ALA A 150 6.27 -11.18 -15.14
N ILE A 151 7.57 -11.46 -15.02
CA ILE A 151 8.23 -12.58 -15.70
C ILE A 151 7.68 -13.92 -15.19
N VAL A 152 7.58 -14.11 -13.88
CA VAL A 152 7.03 -15.34 -13.27
C VAL A 152 5.61 -15.59 -13.76
N VAL A 153 4.76 -14.55 -13.76
CA VAL A 153 3.37 -14.63 -14.25
C VAL A 153 3.34 -14.97 -15.75
N ALA A 154 4.18 -14.33 -16.56
CA ALA A 154 4.26 -14.60 -18.00
C ALA A 154 4.66 -16.06 -18.29
N ILE A 155 5.65 -16.59 -17.56
CA ILE A 155 6.10 -17.99 -17.66
C ILE A 155 4.99 -18.93 -17.18
N ALA A 156 4.30 -18.59 -16.09
CA ALA A 156 3.25 -19.40 -15.52
C ALA A 156 2.09 -19.58 -16.49
N PHE A 157 1.57 -18.51 -17.11
CA PHE A 157 0.39 -18.60 -17.97
C PHE A 157 0.69 -18.86 -19.44
N ARG A 158 1.90 -18.54 -19.94
CA ARG A 158 2.31 -18.66 -21.34
C ARG A 158 1.32 -18.02 -22.33
N ASN A 159 0.53 -17.06 -21.87
CA ASN A 159 -0.50 -16.36 -22.64
C ASN A 159 -0.50 -14.89 -22.23
N PHE A 160 -0.52 -14.00 -23.22
CA PHE A 160 -0.43 -12.56 -22.98
C PHE A 160 -1.62 -12.02 -22.17
N VAL A 161 -2.86 -12.37 -22.54
CA VAL A 161 -4.06 -11.79 -21.92
C VAL A 161 -4.17 -12.10 -20.41
N PRO A 162 -4.06 -13.36 -19.95
CA PRO A 162 -4.11 -13.64 -18.51
C PRO A 162 -2.94 -13.03 -17.75
N SER A 163 -1.74 -13.01 -18.35
CA SER A 163 -0.55 -12.44 -17.70
C SER A 163 -0.67 -10.94 -17.53
N ALA A 164 -1.13 -10.23 -18.57
CA ALA A 164 -1.33 -8.78 -18.53
C ALA A 164 -2.42 -8.38 -17.52
N ALA A 165 -3.46 -9.21 -17.36
CA ALA A 165 -4.52 -8.96 -16.37
C ALA A 165 -3.96 -8.98 -14.94
N VAL A 166 -3.19 -10.02 -14.59
CA VAL A 166 -2.53 -10.14 -13.28
C VAL A 166 -1.53 -9.00 -13.04
N VAL A 167 -0.69 -8.68 -14.02
CA VAL A 167 0.27 -7.57 -13.88
C VAL A 167 -0.43 -6.22 -13.70
N LEU A 168 -1.54 -5.98 -14.41
CA LEU A 168 -2.33 -4.75 -14.25
C LEU A 168 -3.01 -4.69 -12.88
N SER A 169 -3.46 -5.83 -12.36
CA SER A 169 -4.06 -5.96 -11.02
C SER A 169 -3.04 -5.59 -9.95
N ALA A 170 -1.86 -6.21 -10.00
CA ALA A 170 -0.76 -5.90 -9.09
C ALA A 170 -0.31 -4.43 -9.17
N PHE A 171 -0.37 -3.81 -10.35
CA PHE A 171 -0.10 -2.37 -10.50
C PHE A 171 -1.14 -1.51 -9.77
N LEU A 172 -2.43 -1.86 -9.90
CA LEU A 172 -3.52 -1.19 -9.19
C LEU A 172 -3.37 -1.34 -7.66
N ASP A 173 -2.94 -2.51 -7.19
CA ASP A 173 -2.77 -2.79 -5.77
C ASP A 173 -1.62 -1.99 -5.11
N ILE A 174 -0.73 -1.41 -5.91
CA ILE A 174 0.25 -0.40 -5.46
C ILE A 174 -0.33 1.01 -5.62
N LEU A 175 -0.92 1.30 -6.77
CA LEU A 175 -1.37 2.64 -7.14
C LEU A 175 -2.45 3.17 -6.19
N ILE A 176 -3.45 2.34 -5.84
CA ILE A 176 -4.58 2.78 -5.02
C ILE A 176 -4.17 3.06 -3.57
N PRO A 177 -3.46 2.17 -2.85
CA PRO A 177 -3.00 2.49 -1.50
C PRO A 177 -2.06 3.69 -1.49
N LEU A 178 -1.16 3.82 -2.47
CA LEU A 178 -0.28 4.99 -2.59
C LEU A 178 -1.09 6.29 -2.74
N SER A 179 -2.13 6.27 -3.57
CA SER A 179 -3.03 7.41 -3.77
C SER A 179 -3.75 7.79 -2.48
N ILE A 180 -4.26 6.80 -1.74
CA ILE A 180 -4.95 7.02 -0.47
C ILE A 180 -3.98 7.61 0.57
N ILE A 181 -2.76 7.07 0.68
CA ILE A 181 -1.72 7.58 1.59
C ILE A 181 -1.37 9.04 1.29
N ASN A 182 -1.22 9.40 0.02
CA ASN A 182 -0.97 10.79 -0.40
C ASN A 182 -2.13 11.72 -0.03
N LEU A 183 -3.38 11.28 -0.20
CA LEU A 183 -4.56 12.07 0.19
C LEU A 183 -4.67 12.24 1.71
N LEU A 184 -4.21 11.26 2.48
CA LEU A 184 -4.14 11.33 3.94
C LEU A 184 -2.96 12.18 4.44
N GLY A 185 -2.05 12.62 3.55
CA GLY A 185 -0.87 13.41 3.92
C GLY A 185 0.15 12.64 4.77
N ILE A 186 0.12 11.31 4.70
CA ILE A 186 1.02 10.45 5.47
C ILE A 186 2.34 10.31 4.69
N LYS A 187 3.46 10.71 5.30
CA LYS A 187 4.79 10.55 4.69
C LYS A 187 5.22 9.09 4.72
N LEU A 188 5.64 8.53 3.59
CA LEU A 188 6.16 7.17 3.52
C LEU A 188 7.55 7.08 4.16
N ASN A 189 7.70 6.12 5.07
CA ASN A 189 8.99 5.70 5.61
C ASN A 189 9.48 4.40 4.95
N ILE A 190 10.64 3.91 5.40
CA ILE A 190 11.24 2.66 4.92
C ILE A 190 10.27 1.48 5.06
N ALA A 191 9.58 1.35 6.21
CA ALA A 191 8.62 0.27 6.45
C ALA A 191 7.41 0.36 5.51
N GLY A 192 6.98 1.57 5.18
CA GLY A 192 5.91 1.81 4.20
C GLY A 192 6.28 1.31 2.80
N ILE A 193 7.52 1.52 2.34
CA ILE A 193 7.96 0.95 1.05
C ILE A 193 8.09 -0.58 1.13
N ALA A 194 8.56 -1.11 2.26
CA ALA A 194 8.60 -2.55 2.49
C ALA A 194 7.19 -3.18 2.48
N ALA A 195 6.17 -2.45 2.92
CA ALA A 195 4.77 -2.85 2.83
C ALA A 195 4.33 -3.09 1.37
N PHE A 196 4.70 -2.17 0.47
CA PHE A 196 4.41 -2.33 -0.97
C PHE A 196 5.15 -3.51 -1.58
N LEU A 197 6.41 -3.73 -1.19
CA LEU A 197 7.17 -4.93 -1.61
C LEU A 197 6.46 -6.23 -1.20
N LEU A 198 5.96 -6.30 0.03
CA LEU A 198 5.23 -7.45 0.53
C LEU A 198 3.93 -7.69 -0.26
N ILE A 199 3.19 -6.62 -0.56
CA ILE A 199 1.92 -6.70 -1.27
C ILE A 199 2.07 -7.19 -2.70
N ILE A 200 3.18 -6.91 -3.40
CA ILE A 200 3.43 -7.45 -4.74
C ILE A 200 3.33 -8.99 -4.73
N GLY A 201 3.87 -9.65 -3.70
CA GLY A 201 3.77 -11.10 -3.57
C GLY A 201 2.35 -11.55 -3.25
N TYR A 202 1.71 -10.88 -2.29
CA TYR A 202 0.37 -11.25 -1.83
C TYR A 202 -0.70 -11.14 -2.93
N SER A 203 -0.73 -10.00 -3.62
CA SER A 203 -1.65 -9.70 -4.74
C SER A 203 -1.53 -10.75 -5.85
N VAL A 204 -0.30 -11.15 -6.17
CA VAL A 204 -0.05 -12.07 -7.28
C VAL A 204 -0.39 -13.51 -6.92
N ASP A 205 -0.32 -13.90 -5.64
CA ASP A 205 -0.71 -15.24 -5.19
C ASP A 205 -2.23 -15.47 -5.35
N THR A 206 -3.07 -14.50 -4.96
CA THR A 206 -4.54 -14.58 -5.12
C THR A 206 -4.94 -14.57 -6.60
N ASP A 207 -4.26 -13.74 -7.40
CA ASP A 207 -4.44 -13.66 -8.84
C ASP A 207 -4.06 -14.93 -9.60
N ILE A 208 -2.90 -15.51 -9.25
CA ILE A 208 -2.45 -16.77 -9.84
C ILE A 208 -3.42 -17.89 -9.45
N LEU A 209 -3.87 -17.94 -8.19
CA LEU A 209 -4.85 -18.93 -7.74
C LEU A 209 -6.13 -18.85 -8.56
N LEU A 210 -6.67 -17.65 -8.77
CA LEU A 210 -7.86 -17.43 -9.60
C LEU A 210 -7.62 -17.92 -11.03
N ALA A 211 -6.54 -17.44 -11.65
CA ALA A 211 -6.23 -17.77 -13.03
C ALA A 211 -5.99 -19.28 -13.25
N VAL A 212 -5.33 -19.96 -12.30
CA VAL A 212 -5.09 -21.42 -12.37
C VAL A 212 -6.40 -22.20 -12.25
N LYS A 213 -7.25 -21.89 -11.28
CA LYS A 213 -8.55 -22.58 -11.11
C LYS A 213 -9.45 -22.38 -12.33
N VAL A 214 -9.49 -21.16 -12.85
CA VAL A 214 -10.40 -20.77 -13.93
C VAL A 214 -9.92 -21.27 -15.31
N LEU A 215 -8.65 -21.05 -15.64
CA LEU A 215 -8.13 -21.24 -17.00
C LEU A 215 -7.39 -22.56 -17.21
N LYS A 216 -6.71 -23.09 -16.17
CA LYS A 216 -5.85 -24.28 -16.31
C LYS A 216 -6.49 -25.57 -15.81
N ARG A 217 -6.84 -25.63 -14.52
CA ARG A 217 -7.38 -26.88 -13.94
C ARG A 217 -8.72 -27.23 -14.53
N LYS A 218 -9.57 -26.21 -14.75
CA LYS A 218 -10.94 -26.39 -15.26
C LYS A 218 -11.76 -27.42 -14.44
N GLU A 219 -11.33 -27.68 -13.22
CA GLU A 219 -11.98 -28.58 -12.26
C GLU A 219 -13.18 -27.85 -11.67
N GLY A 220 -14.35 -28.49 -11.69
CA GLY A 220 -15.60 -27.90 -11.21
C GLY A 220 -16.35 -27.16 -12.33
N GLY A 221 -17.49 -27.72 -12.72
CA GLY A 221 -18.57 -27.06 -13.46
C GLY A 221 -18.23 -25.97 -14.49
N ASN A 222 -19.08 -24.93 -14.58
CA ASN A 222 -18.90 -23.84 -15.54
C ASN A 222 -17.86 -22.81 -15.06
N ILE A 223 -17.44 -21.89 -15.94
CA ILE A 223 -16.42 -20.88 -15.60
C ILE A 223 -16.80 -20.00 -14.40
N TYR A 224 -18.09 -19.70 -14.21
CA TYR A 224 -18.57 -18.88 -13.11
C TYR A 224 -18.44 -19.61 -11.77
N GLN A 225 -18.76 -20.91 -11.72
CA GLN A 225 -18.57 -21.76 -10.55
C GLN A 225 -17.11 -21.80 -10.11
N ARG A 226 -16.19 -21.96 -11.07
CA ARG A 226 -14.74 -21.96 -10.79
C ARG A 226 -14.27 -20.63 -10.21
N ILE A 227 -14.80 -19.51 -10.70
CA ILE A 227 -14.51 -18.18 -10.16
C ILE A 227 -15.02 -18.07 -8.73
N VAL A 228 -16.25 -18.53 -8.45
CA VAL A 228 -16.81 -18.50 -7.09
C VAL A 228 -16.00 -19.37 -6.14
N ASP A 229 -15.57 -20.55 -6.56
CA ASP A 229 -14.77 -21.44 -5.71
C ASP A 229 -13.33 -20.95 -5.55
N ALA A 230 -12.77 -20.24 -6.53
CA ALA A 230 -11.53 -19.50 -6.37
C ALA A 230 -11.70 -18.36 -5.36
N ALA A 231 -12.78 -17.60 -5.49
CA ALA A 231 -13.09 -16.47 -4.62
C ALA A 231 -13.31 -16.90 -3.17
N LYS A 232 -14.00 -18.00 -2.91
CA LYS A 232 -14.12 -18.54 -1.54
C LYS A 232 -12.74 -18.80 -0.92
N THR A 233 -11.84 -19.44 -1.65
CA THR A 233 -10.49 -19.74 -1.14
C THR A 233 -9.69 -18.47 -0.93
N GLY A 234 -9.59 -17.60 -1.94
CA GLY A 234 -8.78 -16.39 -1.84
C GLY A 234 -9.35 -15.39 -0.83
N LEU A 235 -10.66 -15.17 -0.78
CA LEU A 235 -11.29 -14.33 0.26
C LEU A 235 -11.03 -14.86 1.67
N THR A 236 -11.01 -16.19 1.87
CA THR A 236 -10.66 -16.76 3.18
C THR A 236 -9.21 -16.43 3.56
N MET A 237 -8.27 -16.54 2.63
CA MET A 237 -6.87 -16.15 2.85
C MET A 237 -6.76 -14.64 3.14
N THR A 238 -7.35 -13.79 2.29
CA THR A 238 -7.32 -12.32 2.42
C THR A 238 -7.98 -11.83 3.70
N THR A 239 -9.12 -12.41 4.07
CA THR A 239 -9.80 -12.05 5.31
C THR A 239 -8.98 -12.46 6.53
N THR A 240 -8.37 -13.65 6.51
CA THR A 240 -7.53 -14.11 7.63
C THR A 240 -6.34 -13.19 7.85
N THR A 241 -5.62 -12.85 6.78
CA THR A 241 -4.50 -11.89 6.84
C THR A 241 -4.99 -10.49 7.22
N GLY A 242 -6.08 -10.02 6.64
CA GLY A 242 -6.66 -8.70 6.92
C GLY A 242 -7.09 -8.55 8.39
N VAL A 243 -7.72 -9.57 8.98
CA VAL A 243 -8.09 -9.57 10.40
C VAL A 243 -6.83 -9.55 11.28
N ALA A 244 -5.84 -10.39 10.99
CA ALA A 244 -4.59 -10.42 11.76
C ALA A 244 -3.88 -9.06 11.74
N LEU A 245 -3.78 -8.42 10.57
CA LEU A 245 -3.17 -7.10 10.42
C LEU A 245 -3.99 -5.99 11.05
N THR A 246 -5.31 -6.07 11.00
CA THR A 246 -6.20 -5.12 11.67
C THR A 246 -6.02 -5.19 13.18
N VAL A 247 -5.97 -6.40 13.75
CA VAL A 247 -5.66 -6.58 15.18
C VAL A 247 -4.27 -6.04 15.49
N ALA A 248 -3.25 -6.36 14.68
CA ALA A 248 -1.90 -5.83 14.87
C ALA A 248 -1.87 -4.30 14.82
N TYR A 249 -2.62 -3.67 13.92
CA TYR A 249 -2.75 -2.21 13.81
C TYR A 249 -3.27 -1.57 15.11
N PHE A 250 -4.27 -2.17 15.75
CA PHE A 250 -4.82 -1.64 17.00
C PHE A 250 -3.97 -1.95 18.24
N VAL A 251 -3.21 -3.05 18.23
CA VAL A 251 -2.37 -3.46 19.37
C VAL A 251 -1.03 -2.73 19.40
N THR A 252 -0.49 -2.38 18.23
CA THR A 252 0.81 -1.71 18.13
C THR A 252 0.74 -0.24 18.56
N SER A 253 1.71 0.19 19.37
CA SER A 253 1.92 1.62 19.68
C SER A 253 2.84 2.34 18.69
N SER A 254 3.68 1.60 17.96
CA SER A 254 4.63 2.18 16.99
C SER A 254 3.92 2.75 15.76
N PHE A 255 4.14 4.04 15.49
CA PHE A 255 3.60 4.70 14.30
C PHE A 255 4.10 4.08 12.99
N VAL A 256 5.39 3.71 12.93
CA VAL A 256 6.02 3.09 11.76
C VAL A 256 5.29 1.80 11.38
N LEU A 257 5.00 0.96 12.37
CA LEU A 257 4.27 -0.29 12.18
C LEU A 257 2.79 -0.06 11.83
N LYS A 258 2.12 0.91 12.47
CA LYS A 258 0.73 1.28 12.11
C LYS A 258 0.63 1.70 10.64
N GLN A 259 1.57 2.52 10.15
CA GLN A 259 1.60 2.90 8.75
C GLN A 259 1.78 1.69 7.83
N MET A 260 2.73 0.80 8.15
CA MET A 260 2.97 -0.41 7.36
C MET A 260 1.71 -1.28 7.28
N PHE A 261 1.04 -1.53 8.41
CA PHE A 261 -0.20 -2.32 8.44
C PHE A 261 -1.34 -1.64 7.69
N LEU A 262 -1.49 -0.31 7.81
CA LEU A 262 -2.51 0.44 7.06
C LEU A 262 -2.34 0.27 5.55
N ILE A 263 -1.11 0.38 5.04
CA ILE A 263 -0.81 0.20 3.62
C ILE A 263 -1.19 -1.21 3.16
N ILE A 264 -0.82 -2.23 3.94
CA ILE A 264 -1.14 -3.62 3.61
C ILE A 264 -2.66 -3.84 3.63
N ILE A 265 -3.38 -3.35 4.63
CA ILE A 265 -4.85 -3.48 4.72
C ILE A 265 -5.51 -2.82 3.50
N LEU A 266 -5.13 -1.59 3.14
CA LEU A 266 -5.66 -0.89 1.97
C LEU A 266 -5.38 -1.66 0.66
N ALA A 267 -4.19 -2.24 0.55
CA ALA A 267 -3.82 -3.07 -0.58
C ALA A 267 -4.64 -4.36 -0.65
N LEU A 268 -4.85 -5.07 0.47
CA LEU A 268 -5.69 -6.26 0.52
C LEU A 268 -7.14 -5.98 0.11
N LEU A 269 -7.67 -4.82 0.49
CA LEU A 269 -9.01 -4.39 0.06
C LEU A 269 -9.06 -4.10 -1.44
N THR A 270 -8.00 -3.47 -1.96
CA THR A 270 -7.88 -3.19 -3.40
C THR A 270 -7.76 -4.50 -4.19
N ASP A 271 -6.92 -5.43 -3.73
CA ASP A 271 -6.69 -6.76 -4.31
C ASP A 271 -8.01 -7.53 -4.50
N ILE A 272 -8.89 -7.53 -3.50
CA ILE A 272 -10.21 -8.20 -3.62
C ILE A 272 -11.01 -7.62 -4.81
N ILE A 273 -10.98 -6.30 -4.97
CA ILE A 273 -11.73 -5.62 -6.04
C ILE A 273 -11.06 -5.91 -7.39
N THR A 274 -9.75 -5.72 -7.51
CA THR A 274 -9.02 -5.90 -8.76
C THR A 274 -9.04 -7.38 -9.20
N THR A 275 -8.74 -8.32 -8.32
CA THR A 275 -8.75 -9.77 -8.59
C THR A 275 -10.15 -10.27 -9.01
N TYR A 276 -11.18 -10.02 -8.19
CA TYR A 276 -12.50 -10.62 -8.46
C TYR A 276 -13.40 -9.83 -9.39
N PHE A 277 -13.15 -8.53 -9.60
CA PHE A 277 -13.95 -7.73 -10.52
C PHE A 277 -13.23 -7.57 -11.86
N MET A 278 -11.92 -7.26 -11.84
CA MET A 278 -11.12 -7.10 -13.06
C MET A 278 -10.73 -8.45 -13.66
N ASN A 279 -9.93 -9.24 -12.94
CA ASN A 279 -9.32 -10.44 -13.52
C ASN A 279 -10.36 -11.51 -13.84
N SER A 280 -11.34 -11.72 -12.96
CA SER A 280 -12.49 -12.60 -13.26
C SER A 280 -13.24 -12.16 -14.53
N GLY A 281 -13.49 -10.87 -14.70
CA GLY A 281 -14.16 -10.33 -15.88
C GLY A 281 -13.34 -10.54 -17.17
N ILE A 282 -12.03 -10.29 -17.11
CA ILE A 282 -11.10 -10.51 -18.21
C ILE A 282 -11.02 -11.99 -18.57
N PHE A 283 -10.96 -12.89 -17.59
CA PHE A 283 -10.87 -14.34 -17.83
C PHE A 283 -12.16 -14.90 -18.44
N ILE A 284 -13.34 -14.43 -18.00
CA ILE A 284 -14.62 -14.80 -18.64
C ILE A 284 -14.62 -14.37 -20.11
N TRP A 285 -14.22 -13.13 -20.38
CA TRP A 285 -14.15 -12.61 -21.75
C TRP A 285 -13.17 -13.38 -22.62
N TYR A 286 -11.98 -13.68 -22.09
CA TYR A 286 -10.94 -14.43 -22.79
C TYR A 286 -11.40 -15.86 -23.12
N ASN A 287 -12.01 -16.57 -22.16
CA ASN A 287 -12.50 -17.92 -22.39
C ASN A 287 -13.61 -17.96 -23.46
N LYS A 288 -14.56 -17.02 -23.42
CA LYS A 288 -15.63 -16.93 -24.44
C LYS A 288 -15.08 -16.65 -25.84
N ARG A 289 -14.04 -15.83 -25.97
CA ARG A 289 -13.39 -15.59 -27.27
C ARG A 289 -12.69 -16.84 -27.80
N LYS A 290 -12.05 -17.61 -26.92
CA LYS A 290 -11.39 -18.86 -27.29
C LYS A 290 -12.39 -19.95 -27.72
N GLU A 291 -13.53 -20.04 -27.05
CA GLU A 291 -14.61 -20.97 -27.42
C GLU A 291 -15.18 -20.65 -28.81
N LYS A 292 -15.50 -19.37 -29.08
CA LYS A 292 -16.00 -18.95 -30.40
C LYS A 292 -15.01 -19.20 -31.54
N GLY A 293 -13.73 -18.89 -31.34
CA GLY A 293 -12.70 -19.12 -32.36
C GLY A 293 -12.51 -20.61 -32.68
N ASN A 294 -12.69 -21.49 -31.69
CA ASN A 294 -12.65 -22.93 -31.89
C ASN A 294 -13.89 -23.45 -32.65
N GLU A 295 -15.08 -22.89 -32.39
CA GLU A 295 -16.31 -23.23 -33.12
C GLU A 295 -16.21 -22.81 -34.59
N GLU A 296 -15.76 -21.58 -34.87
CA GLU A 296 -15.57 -21.08 -36.24
C GLU A 296 -14.53 -21.90 -37.02
N ALA A 297 -13.46 -22.37 -36.37
CA ALA A 297 -12.46 -23.25 -36.98
C ALA A 297 -12.91 -24.71 -37.17
N PHE A 298 -13.96 -25.15 -36.48
CA PHE A 298 -14.52 -26.49 -36.64
C PHE A 298 -15.55 -26.57 -37.77
N TRP A 299 -16.23 -25.44 -38.06
CA TRP A 299 -17.28 -25.34 -39.08
C TRP A 299 -16.82 -24.68 -40.39
N GLY A 300 -15.61 -24.12 -40.45
CA GLY A 300 -14.99 -23.53 -41.66
C GLY A 300 -14.01 -24.48 -42.33
#